data_AF-A0A9K3EL95-F1
#
_entry.id   AF-A0A9K3EL95-F1
#
_cell.length_a   1.000
_cell.length_b   1.000
_cell.length_c   1.000
_cell.angle_alpha   90.00
_cell.angle_beta   90.00
_cell.angle_gamma   90.00
#
_symmetry.space_group_name_H-M   'P 1'
#
loop_
_entity.id
_entity.type
_entity.pdbx_description
1 polymer ?
#
loop_
_entity_poly.entity_id
_entity_poly.type
_entity_poly.pdbx_seq_one_letter_code
_entity_poly.pdbx_strand_id
1 'polypeptide(L)'
;MAEIVLSAFLKVLFEKLGSAALKSIARYNGIDAEIKKWHRSLRQIQRLLADASQKEITDTSVKEWLNELQHLAYDIDDVLDGWLTEAMQHEFTHASGLRS
;
A
#
# COMPACT_ATOMS: atom_id res chain seq x y z
N MET A 1 -16.30 2.08 12.25
CA MET A 1 -16.51 2.50 10.84
C MET A 1 -15.18 2.72 10.13
N ALA A 2 -14.17 3.28 10.79
CA ALA A 2 -12.84 3.47 10.20
C ALA A 2 -12.16 2.13 9.89
N GLU A 3 -12.37 1.10 10.72
CA GLU A 3 -11.83 -0.24 10.47
C GLU A 3 -12.27 -0.81 9.11
N ILE A 4 -13.55 -0.70 8.75
CA ILE A 4 -14.07 -1.22 7.47
C ILE A 4 -13.39 -0.56 6.28
N VAL A 5 -13.21 0.77 6.34
CA VAL A 5 -12.54 1.55 5.30
C VAL A 5 -11.07 1.15 5.18
N LEU A 6 -10.37 1.05 6.31
CA LEU A 6 -8.96 0.64 6.37
C LEU A 6 -8.76 -0.80 5.89
N SER A 7 -9.66 -1.72 6.26
CA SER A 7 -9.66 -3.11 5.82
C SER A 7 -9.87 -3.24 4.31
N ALA A 8 -10.76 -2.43 3.72
CA ALA A 8 -10.92 -2.37 2.26
C ALA A 8 -9.67 -1.80 1.58
N PHE A 9 -9.10 -0.73 2.13
CA PHE A 9 -7.90 -0.10 1.62
C PHE A 9 -6.67 -1.03 1.67
N LEU A 10 -6.48 -1.77 2.77
CA LEU A 10 -5.39 -2.75 2.89
C LEU A 10 -5.43 -3.82 1.81
N LYS A 11 -6.62 -4.23 1.35
CA LYS A 11 -6.75 -5.17 0.22
C LYS A 11 -6.16 -4.57 -1.06
N VAL A 12 -6.49 -3.31 -1.36
CA VAL A 12 -5.95 -2.58 -2.51
C VAL A 12 -4.42 -2.48 -2.42
N LEU A 13 -3.88 -2.16 -1.24
CA LEU A 13 -2.44 -2.12 -1.03
C LEU A 13 -1.76 -3.48 -1.26
N PHE A 14 -2.35 -4.59 -0.80
CA PHE A 14 -1.80 -5.92 -1.07
C PHE A 14 -1.82 -6.27 -2.56
N GLU A 15 -2.85 -5.86 -3.29
CA GLU A 15 -2.91 -6.02 -4.75
C GLU A 15 -1.82 -5.21 -5.45
N LYS A 16 -1.65 -3.92 -5.10
CA LYS A 16 -0.59 -3.05 -5.63
C LYS A 16 0.80 -3.61 -5.32
N LEU A 17 1.05 -4.03 -4.07
CA LEU A 17 2.33 -4.65 -3.65
C LEU A 17 2.59 -6.00 -4.33
N GLY A 18 1.53 -6.73 -4.67
CA GLY A 18 1.59 -8.00 -5.38
C GLY A 18 1.76 -7.87 -6.89
N SER A 19 1.56 -6.67 -7.44
CA SER A 19 1.54 -6.43 -8.89
C SER A 19 2.87 -6.73 -9.57
N ALA A 20 2.80 -7.18 -10.82
CA ALA A 20 3.99 -7.48 -11.62
C ALA A 20 4.82 -6.22 -11.91
N ALA A 21 4.14 -5.09 -12.19
CA ALA A 21 4.76 -3.80 -12.43
C ALA A 21 5.61 -3.36 -11.23
N LEU A 22 5.05 -3.38 -10.02
CA LEU A 22 5.79 -2.98 -8.83
C LEU A 22 6.95 -3.94 -8.52
N LYS A 23 6.76 -5.26 -8.68
CA LYS A 23 7.86 -6.23 -8.55
C LYS A 23 8.99 -6.01 -9.56
N SER A 24 8.66 -5.52 -10.76
CA SER A 24 9.66 -5.18 -11.77
C SER A 24 10.50 -3.98 -11.32
N ILE A 25 9.83 -2.89 -10.93
CA ILE A 25 10.48 -1.67 -10.43
C ILE A 25 11.28 -1.95 -9.17
N ALA A 26 10.72 -2.72 -8.23
CA ALA A 26 11.37 -3.01 -6.97
C ALA A 26 12.70 -3.73 -7.17
N ARG A 27 12.75 -4.68 -8.13
CA ARG A 27 13.99 -5.36 -8.50
C ARG A 27 14.97 -4.44 -9.20
N TYR A 28 14.50 -3.59 -10.11
CA TYR A 28 15.33 -2.63 -10.81
C TYR A 28 15.99 -1.62 -9.84
N ASN A 29 15.21 -1.10 -8.90
CA ASN A 29 15.66 -0.12 -7.90
C ASN A 29 16.29 -0.76 -6.65
N GLY A 30 16.32 -2.10 -6.54
CA GLY A 30 16.92 -2.81 -5.41
C GLY A 30 16.14 -2.71 -4.09
N ILE A 31 14.84 -2.41 -4.13
CA ILE A 31 13.99 -2.17 -2.95
C ILE A 31 13.09 -3.37 -2.57
N ASP A 32 13.42 -4.58 -3.02
CA ASP A 32 12.65 -5.80 -2.70
C ASP A 32 12.52 -6.06 -1.18
N ALA A 33 13.55 -5.68 -0.41
CA ALA A 33 13.56 -5.86 1.04
C ALA A 33 12.52 -4.96 1.71
N GLU A 34 12.39 -3.73 1.24
CA GLU A 34 11.44 -2.71 1.66
C GLU A 34 10.01 -3.15 1.33
N ILE A 35 9.76 -3.63 0.11
CA ILE A 35 8.45 -4.18 -0.28
C ILE A 35 8.04 -5.36 0.62
N LYS A 36 8.97 -6.28 0.90
CA LYS A 36 8.71 -7.39 1.84
C LYS A 36 8.45 -6.90 3.26
N LYS A 37 9.15 -5.86 3.71
CA LYS A 37 8.94 -5.23 5.02
C LYS A 37 7.55 -4.62 5.10
N TRP A 38 7.14 -3.86 4.08
CA TRP A 38 5.81 -3.25 3.99
C TRP A 38 4.72 -4.29 4.03
N HIS A 39 4.86 -5.39 3.27
CA HIS A 39 3.89 -6.48 3.31
C HIS A 39 3.76 -7.11 4.72
N ARG A 40 4.86 -7.20 5.50
CA ARG A 40 4.78 -7.67 6.90
C ARG A 40 4.07 -6.66 7.80
N SER A 41 4.41 -5.38 7.69
CA SER A 41 3.78 -4.32 8.49
C SER A 41 2.27 -4.22 8.23
N LEU A 42 1.85 -4.20 6.97
CA LEU A 42 0.43 -4.13 6.60
C LEU A 42 -0.36 -5.34 7.11
N ARG A 43 0.25 -6.54 7.15
CA ARG A 43 -0.39 -7.72 7.77
C ARG A 43 -0.54 -7.59 9.28
N GLN A 44 0.40 -6.95 9.97
CA GLN A 44 0.27 -6.67 11.40
C GLN A 44 -0.85 -5.67 11.64
N ILE A 45 -0.91 -4.60 10.84
CA ILE A 45 -1.99 -3.61 10.89
C ILE A 45 -3.35 -4.27 10.67
N GLN A 46 -3.49 -5.17 9.70
CA GLN A 46 -4.73 -5.91 9.46
C GLN A 46 -5.20 -6.71 10.68
N ARG A 47 -4.26 -7.30 11.45
CA ARG A 47 -4.59 -8.00 12.69
C ARG A 47 -5.03 -7.02 13.78
N LEU A 48 -4.30 -5.92 13.95
CA LEU A 48 -4.65 -4.88 14.92
C LEU A 48 -6.01 -4.25 14.62
N LEU A 49 -6.37 -4.09 13.34
CA LEU A 49 -7.68 -3.61 12.92
C LEU A 49 -8.81 -4.54 13.34
N ALA A 50 -8.63 -5.85 13.17
CA ALA A 50 -9.62 -6.83 13.62
C ALA A 50 -9.88 -6.73 15.15
N ASP A 51 -8.83 -6.50 15.94
CA ASP A 51 -8.92 -6.31 17.38
C ASP A 51 -9.48 -4.91 17.76
N ALA A 52 -9.20 -3.89 16.95
CA ALA A 52 -9.66 -2.53 17.14
C ALA A 52 -11.14 -2.35 16.82
N SER A 53 -11.70 -3.11 15.86
CA SER A 53 -13.13 -3.08 15.50
C SER A 53 -14.05 -3.25 16.72
N GLN A 54 -13.67 -4.11 17.66
CA GLN A 54 -14.43 -4.36 18.89
C GLN A 54 -14.31 -3.24 19.93
N LYS A 55 -13.26 -2.41 19.86
CA LYS A 55 -12.95 -1.37 20.85
C LYS A 55 -13.19 0.06 20.32
N GLU A 56 -13.36 0.23 19.01
CA GLU A 56 -13.56 1.53 18.34
C GLU A 56 -14.75 2.33 18.91
N ILE A 57 -15.77 1.66 19.43
CA ILE A 57 -16.99 2.30 19.97
C ILE A 57 -16.75 2.86 21.38
N THR A 58 -15.87 2.25 22.17
CA THR A 58 -15.73 2.51 23.60
C THR A 58 -14.42 3.18 23.98
N ASP A 59 -13.39 3.08 23.14
CA ASP A 59 -12.05 3.58 23.41
C ASP A 59 -11.68 4.72 22.45
N THR A 60 -11.59 5.93 22.99
CA THR A 60 -11.25 7.14 22.20
C THR A 60 -9.81 7.09 21.67
N SER A 61 -8.87 6.46 22.38
CA SER A 61 -7.49 6.30 21.90
C SER A 61 -7.43 5.34 20.71
N VAL A 62 -8.25 4.29 20.70
CA VAL A 62 -8.39 3.42 19.52
C VAL A 62 -8.95 4.20 18.33
N LYS A 63 -9.93 5.08 18.56
CA LYS A 63 -10.51 5.92 17.51
C LYS A 63 -9.50 6.91 16.91
N GLU A 64 -8.69 7.56 17.74
CA GLU A 64 -7.62 8.46 17.29
C GLU A 64 -6.56 7.71 16.48
N TRP A 65 -6.09 6.57 16.99
CA TRP A 65 -5.13 5.71 16.28
C TRP A 65 -5.65 5.25 14.90
N LEU A 66 -6.93 4.89 14.79
CA LEU A 66 -7.53 4.52 13.50
C LEU A 66 -7.57 5.69 12.52
N ASN A 67 -7.80 6.91 13.00
CA ASN A 67 -7.79 8.11 12.14
C ASN A 67 -6.39 8.43 11.62
N GLU A 68 -5.36 8.36 12.47
CA GLU A 68 -3.96 8.51 12.04
C GLU A 68 -3.55 7.45 11.03
N LEU A 69 -3.95 6.21 11.26
CA LEU A 69 -3.71 5.11 10.33
C LEU A 69 -4.38 5.34 8.98
N GLN A 70 -5.55 5.99 8.95
CA GLN A 70 -6.22 6.35 7.71
C GLN A 70 -5.46 7.43 6.93
N HIS A 71 -4.87 8.41 7.61
CA HIS A 71 -4.01 9.41 6.93
C HIS A 71 -2.76 8.75 6.35
N LEU A 72 -2.08 7.90 7.13
CA LEU A 72 -0.91 7.17 6.66
C LEU A 72 -1.24 6.26 5.46
N ALA A 73 -2.44 5.68 5.44
CA ALA A 73 -2.92 4.90 4.32
C ALA A 73 -2.92 5.71 3.00
N TYR A 74 -3.46 6.93 3.02
CA TYR A 74 -3.43 7.80 1.84
C TYR A 74 -2.00 8.14 1.39
N ASP A 75 -1.10 8.46 2.33
CA ASP A 75 0.30 8.75 2.00
C ASP A 75 0.99 7.57 1.30
N ILE A 76 0.68 6.33 1.72
CA ILE A 76 1.22 5.12 1.08
C ILE A 76 0.63 4.93 -0.32
N ASP A 77 -0.65 5.20 -0.51
CA ASP A 77 -1.30 5.09 -1.83
C ASP A 77 -0.64 6.01 -2.85
N ASP A 78 -0.43 7.27 -2.48
CA ASP A 78 0.20 8.29 -3.32
C ASP A 78 1.62 7.89 -3.73
N VAL A 79 2.41 7.34 -2.82
CA VAL A 79 3.77 6.85 -3.12
C VAL A 79 3.73 5.67 -4.09
N LEU A 80 2.83 4.71 -3.88
CA LEU A 80 2.72 3.54 -4.75
C LEU A 80 2.21 3.91 -6.15
N ASP A 81 1.27 4.86 -6.25
CA ASP A 81 0.78 5.35 -7.54
C ASP A 81 1.85 6.13 -8.31
N GLY A 82 2.71 6.87 -7.61
CA GLY A 82 3.91 7.47 -8.19
C GLY A 82 4.82 6.43 -8.85
N TRP A 83 5.10 5.34 -8.15
CA TRP A 83 5.91 4.24 -8.71
C TRP A 83 5.22 3.52 -9.86
N LEU A 84 3.93 3.25 -9.78
CA LEU A 84 3.19 2.61 -10.89
C LEU A 84 3.18 3.49 -12.14
N THR A 85 3.04 4.81 -11.97
CA THR A 85 3.12 5.78 -13.07
C THR A 85 4.50 5.77 -13.74
N GLU A 86 5.57 5.71 -12.95
CA GLU A 86 6.94 5.58 -13.45
C GLU A 86 7.14 4.25 -14.20
N ALA A 87 6.56 3.15 -13.72
CA ALA A 87 6.55 1.86 -14.43
C ALA A 87 5.98 1.96 -15.84
N MET A 88 4.83 2.65 -15.97
CA MET A 88 4.14 2.81 -17.24
C MET A 88 4.95 3.65 -18.22
N GLN A 89 5.65 4.68 -17.73
CA GLN A 89 6.56 5.49 -18.55
C GLN A 89 7.76 4.67 -19.06
N HIS A 90 8.28 3.77 -18.25
CA HIS A 90 9.36 2.86 -18.65
C HIS A 90 8.91 1.83 -19.69
N GLU A 91 7.69 1.29 -19.62
CA GLU A 91 7.17 0.41 -20.69
C GLU A 91 6.91 1.17 -22.00
N PHE A 92 6.42 2.41 -21.92
CA PHE A 92 6.13 3.22 -23.11
C PHE A 92 7.39 3.67 -23.85
N THR A 93 8.45 4.03 -23.13
CA THR A 93 9.75 4.39 -23.70
C THR A 93 10.47 3.18 -24.30
N HIS A 94 10.30 1.98 -23.75
CA HIS A 94 10.82 0.74 -24.33
C HIS A 94 10.08 0.31 -25.61
N ALA A 95 8.76 0.55 -25.70
CA ALA A 95 7.96 0.20 -26.88
C ALA A 95 8.17 1.16 -28.08
N SER A 96 8.54 2.42 -27.81
CA SER A 96 8.75 3.44 -28.86
C SER A 96 10.16 3.42 -29.47
N GLY A 97 11.15 2.81 -28.81
CA GLY A 97 12.50 2.60 -29.34
C GLY A 97 12.63 1.50 -30.40
N LEU A 98 11.60 0.68 -30.62
CA LEU A 98 11.59 -0.40 -31.63
C LEU A 98 10.96 0.02 -32.97
N ARG A 99 10.68 1.31 -33.16
CA ARG A 99 10.02 1.86 -34.37
C ARG A 99 10.82 2.94 -35.14
N SER A 100 12.12 3.10 -34.86
CA SER A 100 13.00 3.96 -35.67
C SER A 100 14.01 3.14 -36.47
#